data_AF-A0A965V9X7-F1
#
_entry.id   AF-A0A965V9X7-F1
#
_cell.length_a   1.000
_cell.length_b   1.000
_cell.length_c   1.000
_cell.angle_alpha   90.00
_cell.angle_beta   90.00
_cell.angle_gamma   90.00
#
_symmetry.space_group_name_H-M   'P 1'
#
loop_
_entity.id
_entity.type
_entity.pdbx_description
1 polymer ?
#
loop_
_entity_poly.entity_id
_entity_poly.type
_entity_poly.pdbx_seq_one_letter_code
_entity_poly.pdbx_strand_id
1 'polypeptide(L)'
;MRKRRLQRPAKDQNYLINTFNQVLARHFLTMSIIATICIFMSIESFVDSIYLKPLTSSPVLYFFILTAISLFFIFIYLKRGYKIESIHLAWLIYLLFISVAEEIAFRMMLPILLSGTFGMISAVLFSNFLFAYIHYVTLRWKFINCVVAFIGGLGLSRLLVSTEDVAILVLVHYFFTFFNTPLPPERR
;
A
#
# COMPACT_ATOMS: atom_id res chain seq x y z
N MET A 1 21.69 17.95 -5.89
CA MET A 1 20.87 16.71 -5.97
C MET A 1 19.40 17.05 -5.80
N ARG A 2 18.52 16.66 -6.74
CA ARG A 2 17.07 16.87 -6.61
C ARG A 2 16.57 16.08 -5.40
N LYS A 3 16.07 16.79 -4.37
CA LYS A 3 15.67 16.21 -3.08
C LYS A 3 14.50 15.25 -3.32
N ARG A 4 14.75 13.94 -3.22
CA ARG A 4 13.67 12.94 -3.32
C ARG A 4 12.72 13.15 -2.15
N ARG A 5 11.43 13.38 -2.45
CA ARG A 5 10.43 13.79 -1.46
C ARG A 5 10.37 12.80 -0.29
N LEU A 6 10.30 11.50 -0.60
CA LEU A 6 10.11 10.46 0.41
C LEU A 6 11.41 9.83 0.96
N GLN A 7 12.43 9.63 0.11
CA GLN A 7 13.65 8.91 0.48
C GLN A 7 14.61 9.79 1.30
N ARG A 8 15.28 9.18 2.28
CA ARG A 8 16.39 9.83 3.00
C ARG A 8 17.61 10.03 2.07
N PRO A 9 18.44 11.06 2.29
CA PRO A 9 19.70 11.20 1.57
C PRO A 9 20.55 9.94 1.73
N ALA A 10 21.28 9.57 0.67
CA ALA A 10 22.31 8.55 0.76
C ALA A 10 23.68 9.24 0.80
N LYS A 11 24.63 8.68 1.57
CA LYS A 11 26.03 9.10 1.48
C LYS A 11 26.60 8.75 0.09
N ASP A 12 26.24 7.57 -0.45
CA ASP A 12 26.59 7.13 -1.80
C ASP A 12 25.35 6.81 -2.66
N GLN A 13 25.43 7.09 -3.96
CA GLN A 13 24.35 6.82 -4.95
C GLN A 13 23.89 5.36 -4.97
N ASN A 14 24.78 4.40 -4.67
CA ASN A 14 24.51 2.96 -4.68
C ASN A 14 23.44 2.51 -3.67
N TYR A 15 23.15 3.33 -2.66
CA TYR A 15 22.10 3.01 -1.67
C TYR A 15 20.74 3.62 -2.01
N LEU A 16 20.64 4.46 -3.04
CA LEU A 16 19.36 5.04 -3.47
C LEU A 16 18.54 4.02 -4.27
N ILE A 17 17.21 4.09 -4.10
CA ILE A 17 16.27 3.26 -4.87
C ILE A 17 15.89 4.05 -6.11
N ASN A 18 16.71 3.93 -7.15
CA ASN A 18 16.64 4.72 -8.37
C ASN A 18 15.86 4.04 -9.49
N THR A 19 15.61 2.74 -9.39
CA THR A 19 14.88 1.98 -10.40
C THR A 19 13.62 1.31 -9.84
N PHE A 20 12.66 1.08 -10.71
CA PHE A 20 11.45 0.33 -10.43
C PHE A 20 11.78 -1.11 -10.02
N ASN A 21 12.77 -1.76 -10.66
CA ASN A 21 13.21 -3.10 -10.26
C ASN A 21 13.71 -3.16 -8.81
N GLN A 22 14.40 -2.11 -8.32
CA GLN A 22 14.80 -2.05 -6.92
C GLN A 22 13.59 -1.91 -5.98
N VAL A 23 12.53 -1.19 -6.39
CA VAL A 23 11.28 -1.11 -5.62
C VAL A 23 10.60 -2.48 -5.57
N LEU A 24 10.52 -3.18 -6.70
CA LEU A 24 9.93 -4.51 -6.80
C LEU A 24 10.68 -5.52 -5.90
N ALA A 25 12.00 -5.62 -6.08
CA ALA A 25 12.80 -6.60 -5.35
C ALA A 25 12.81 -6.36 -3.84
N ARG A 26 12.78 -5.10 -3.38
CA ARG A 26 12.96 -4.78 -1.96
C ARG A 26 11.66 -4.60 -1.19
N HIS A 27 10.64 -4.07 -1.83
CA HIS A 27 9.42 -3.66 -1.13
C HIS A 27 8.21 -4.47 -1.59
N PHE A 28 7.99 -4.59 -2.90
CA PHE A 28 6.91 -5.43 -3.41
C PHE A 28 7.07 -6.88 -2.92
N LEU A 29 8.26 -7.46 -3.09
CA LEU A 29 8.52 -8.83 -2.65
C LEU A 29 8.30 -9.00 -1.13
N THR A 30 8.81 -8.09 -0.32
CA THR A 30 8.63 -8.14 1.14
C THR A 30 7.16 -8.06 1.54
N MET A 31 6.39 -7.12 1.00
CA MET A 31 4.97 -6.97 1.35
C MET A 31 4.14 -8.16 0.86
N SER A 32 4.40 -8.66 -0.35
CA SER A 32 3.71 -9.84 -0.89
C SER A 32 4.01 -11.12 -0.09
N ILE A 33 5.25 -11.30 0.39
CA ILE A 33 5.60 -12.42 1.27
C ILE A 33 4.86 -12.30 2.60
N ILE A 34 4.87 -11.12 3.23
CA ILE A 34 4.17 -10.90 4.50
C ILE A 34 2.67 -11.13 4.35
N ALA A 35 2.05 -10.59 3.29
CA ALA A 35 0.63 -10.80 3.00
C ALA A 35 0.31 -12.30 2.84
N THR A 36 1.08 -13.00 2.02
CA THR A 36 0.92 -14.45 1.82
C THR A 36 1.06 -15.23 3.12
N ILE A 37 2.08 -14.94 3.94
CA ILE A 37 2.27 -15.59 5.24
C ILE A 37 1.08 -15.31 6.16
N CYS A 38 0.62 -14.06 6.26
CA CYS A 38 -0.49 -13.70 7.14
C CYS A 38 -1.80 -14.37 6.70
N ILE A 39 -2.08 -14.44 5.39
CA ILE A 39 -3.23 -15.14 4.83
C ILE A 39 -3.11 -16.64 5.12
N PHE A 40 -1.96 -17.25 4.86
CA PHE A 40 -1.76 -18.68 5.06
C PHE A 40 -1.90 -19.11 6.52
N MET A 41 -1.38 -18.32 7.45
CA MET A 41 -1.50 -18.59 8.90
C MET A 41 -2.93 -18.47 9.44
N SER A 42 -3.86 -17.84 8.71
CA SER A 42 -5.25 -17.68 9.11
C SER A 42 -6.19 -17.73 7.92
N ILE A 43 -6.04 -18.79 7.12
CA ILE A 43 -6.75 -18.91 5.85
C ILE A 43 -8.27 -18.96 6.04
N GLU A 44 -8.75 -19.64 7.09
CA GLU A 44 -10.18 -19.70 7.43
C GLU A 44 -10.71 -18.30 7.77
N SER A 45 -10.00 -17.56 8.64
CA SER A 45 -10.37 -16.18 8.97
C SER A 45 -10.31 -15.23 7.78
N PHE A 46 -9.44 -15.49 6.80
CA PHE A 46 -9.39 -14.73 5.56
C PHE A 46 -10.61 -15.02 4.69
N VAL A 47 -10.90 -16.29 4.41
CA VAL A 47 -12.01 -16.71 3.53
C VAL A 47 -13.37 -16.28 4.09
N ASP A 48 -13.57 -16.43 5.40
CA ASP A 48 -14.83 -16.09 6.08
C ASP A 48 -14.89 -14.64 6.56
N SER A 49 -13.91 -13.81 6.16
CA SER A 49 -13.83 -12.43 6.62
C SER A 49 -15.04 -11.60 6.16
N ILE A 50 -15.74 -10.99 7.12
CA ILE A 50 -16.80 -10.01 6.84
C ILE A 50 -16.32 -8.88 5.94
N TYR A 51 -15.03 -8.52 6.03
CA TYR A 51 -14.43 -7.41 5.30
C TYR A 51 -14.31 -7.64 3.80
N LEU A 52 -14.39 -8.90 3.34
CA LEU A 52 -14.39 -9.27 1.92
C LEU A 52 -15.80 -9.33 1.32
N LYS A 53 -16.83 -9.43 2.16
CA LYS A 53 -18.23 -9.62 1.73
C LYS A 53 -18.75 -8.50 0.82
N PRO A 54 -18.45 -7.20 1.06
CA PRO A 54 -18.90 -6.14 0.15
C PRO A 54 -18.36 -6.33 -1.27
N LEU A 55 -17.06 -6.64 -1.40
CA LEU A 55 -16.41 -6.86 -2.69
C LEU A 55 -17.02 -8.03 -3.46
N THR A 56 -17.28 -9.15 -2.78
CA THR A 56 -17.87 -10.35 -3.42
C THR A 56 -19.35 -10.15 -3.77
N SER A 57 -20.06 -9.32 -3.00
CA SER A 57 -21.48 -9.04 -3.23
C SER A 57 -21.71 -8.01 -4.34
N SER A 58 -20.75 -7.13 -4.62
CA SER A 58 -20.89 -6.06 -5.62
C SER A 58 -19.62 -5.83 -6.46
N PRO A 59 -19.03 -6.87 -7.07
CA PRO A 59 -17.74 -6.78 -7.75
C PRO A 59 -17.74 -5.78 -8.92
N VAL A 60 -18.87 -5.65 -9.61
CA VAL A 60 -19.05 -4.71 -10.73
C VAL A 60 -18.92 -3.25 -10.27
N LEU A 61 -19.42 -2.91 -9.07
CA LEU A 61 -19.30 -1.55 -8.53
C LEU A 61 -17.84 -1.18 -8.29
N TYR A 62 -17.08 -2.06 -7.61
CA TYR A 62 -15.66 -1.82 -7.35
C TYR A 62 -14.83 -1.79 -8.63
N PHE A 63 -15.18 -2.59 -9.63
CA PHE A 63 -14.57 -2.51 -10.95
C PHE A 63 -14.73 -1.10 -11.55
N PHE A 64 -15.94 -0.55 -11.59
CA PHE A 64 -16.17 0.80 -12.12
C PHE A 64 -15.45 1.88 -11.31
N ILE A 65 -15.43 1.78 -9.97
CA ILE A 65 -14.71 2.73 -9.12
C ILE A 65 -13.20 2.66 -9.39
N LEU A 66 -12.63 1.45 -9.46
CA LEU A 66 -11.22 1.25 -9.78
C LEU A 66 -10.86 1.79 -11.16
N THR A 67 -11.71 1.55 -12.16
CA THR A 67 -11.56 2.10 -13.51
C THR A 67 -11.60 3.62 -13.47
N ALA A 68 -12.57 4.22 -12.79
CA ALA A 68 -12.69 5.67 -12.66
C ALA A 68 -11.45 6.30 -12.01
N ILE A 69 -10.95 5.72 -10.91
CA ILE A 69 -9.72 6.16 -10.23
C ILE A 69 -8.50 6.03 -11.15
N SER A 70 -8.38 4.91 -11.86
CA SER A 70 -7.26 4.68 -12.78
C SER A 70 -7.28 5.64 -13.97
N LEU A 71 -8.45 5.88 -14.57
CA LEU A 71 -8.63 6.89 -15.61
C LEU A 71 -8.29 8.30 -15.10
N PHE A 72 -8.66 8.62 -13.86
CA PHE A 72 -8.28 9.87 -13.23
C PHE A 72 -6.76 10.02 -13.09
N PHE A 73 -6.02 8.95 -12.75
CA PHE A 73 -4.55 9.01 -12.73
C PHE A 73 -3.93 9.22 -14.11
N ILE A 74 -4.47 8.54 -15.13
CA ILE A 74 -4.04 8.76 -16.52
C ILE A 74 -4.31 10.22 -16.94
N PHE A 75 -5.49 10.76 -16.60
CA PHE A 75 -5.80 12.16 -16.83
C PHE A 75 -4.79 13.11 -16.16
N ILE A 76 -4.39 12.83 -14.91
CA ILE A 76 -3.37 13.61 -14.21
C ILE A 76 -2.01 13.54 -14.92
N TYR A 77 -1.61 12.38 -15.44
CA TYR A 77 -0.38 12.27 -16.22
C TYR A 77 -0.42 13.14 -17.48
N LEU A 78 -1.50 13.03 -18.25
CA LEU A 78 -1.69 13.81 -19.48
C LEU A 78 -1.72 15.30 -19.19
N LYS A 79 -2.44 15.74 -18.15
CA LYS A 79 -2.50 17.15 -17.72
C LYS A 79 -1.13 17.70 -17.32
N ARG A 80 -0.23 16.85 -16.82
CA ARG A 80 1.16 17.22 -16.47
C ARG A 80 2.13 17.10 -17.65
N GLY A 81 1.66 16.79 -18.85
CA GLY A 81 2.47 16.69 -20.07
C GLY A 81 3.29 15.41 -20.17
N TYR A 82 3.01 14.39 -19.36
CA TYR A 82 3.69 13.09 -19.49
C TYR A 82 3.12 12.31 -20.67
N LYS A 83 4.01 11.69 -21.46
CA LYS A 83 3.63 10.68 -22.45
C LYS A 83 3.39 9.35 -21.71
N ILE A 84 2.24 8.72 -21.97
CA ILE A 84 1.91 7.42 -21.36
C ILE A 84 2.73 6.33 -22.04
N GLU A 85 3.80 5.93 -21.38
CA GLU A 85 4.62 4.76 -21.75
C GLU A 85 4.22 3.53 -20.92
N SER A 86 4.61 2.33 -21.37
CA SER A 86 4.35 1.07 -20.65
C SER A 86 4.85 1.08 -19.21
N ILE A 87 5.94 1.79 -18.90
CA ILE A 87 6.46 1.91 -17.53
C ILE A 87 5.51 2.68 -16.59
N HIS A 88 4.71 3.62 -17.11
CA HIS A 88 3.72 4.35 -16.31
C HIS A 88 2.54 3.44 -15.96
N LEU A 89 2.09 2.61 -16.92
CA LEU A 89 1.04 1.63 -16.69
C LEU A 89 1.52 0.55 -15.72
N ALA A 90 2.73 0.03 -15.92
CA ALA A 90 3.34 -0.94 -15.00
C ALA A 90 3.49 -0.36 -13.58
N TRP A 91 3.81 0.94 -13.47
CA TRP A 91 3.85 1.63 -12.19
C TRP A 91 2.47 1.70 -11.53
N LEU A 92 1.42 2.09 -12.26
CA LEU A 92 0.05 2.09 -11.71
C LEU A 92 -0.41 0.70 -11.27
N ILE A 93 -0.13 -0.33 -12.06
CA ILE A 93 -0.42 -1.73 -11.71
C ILE A 93 0.31 -2.11 -10.42
N TYR A 94 1.59 -1.77 -10.31
CA TYR A 94 2.36 -1.99 -9.08
C TYR A 94 1.76 -1.26 -7.88
N LEU A 95 1.38 0.01 -8.02
CA LEU A 95 0.77 0.78 -6.94
C LEU A 95 -0.58 0.16 -6.49
N LEU A 96 -1.35 -0.42 -7.41
CA LEU A 96 -2.57 -1.14 -7.06
C LEU A 96 -2.24 -2.42 -6.27
N PHE A 97 -1.34 -3.26 -6.78
CA PHE A 97 -0.99 -4.52 -6.12
C PHE A 97 -0.36 -4.31 -4.75
N ILE A 98 0.50 -3.29 -4.58
CA ILE A 98 1.08 -3.00 -3.27
C ILE A 98 0.00 -2.53 -2.29
N SER A 99 -0.97 -1.70 -2.72
CA SER A 99 -2.10 -1.32 -1.87
C SER A 99 -2.96 -2.51 -1.47
N VAL A 100 -3.22 -3.47 -2.37
CA VAL A 100 -3.90 -4.73 -2.01
C VAL A 100 -3.12 -5.50 -0.95
N ALA A 101 -1.83 -5.77 -1.21
CA ALA A 101 -1.00 -6.57 -0.31
C ALA A 101 -0.87 -5.92 1.07
N GLU A 102 -0.66 -4.61 1.11
CA GLU A 102 -0.47 -3.87 2.36
C GLU A 102 -1.73 -3.78 3.21
N GLU A 103 -2.89 -3.50 2.61
CA GLU A 103 -4.13 -3.41 3.37
C GLU A 103 -4.59 -4.78 3.87
N ILE A 104 -4.49 -5.83 3.03
CA ILE A 104 -4.79 -7.20 3.46
C ILE A 104 -3.85 -7.63 4.59
N ALA A 105 -2.55 -7.41 4.44
CA ALA A 105 -1.57 -7.83 5.44
C ALA A 105 -1.72 -7.05 6.75
N PHE A 106 -1.64 -5.72 6.70
CA PHE A 106 -1.42 -4.91 7.90
C PHE A 106 -2.70 -4.35 8.51
N ARG A 107 -3.80 -4.24 7.76
CA ARG A 107 -5.06 -3.69 8.30
C ARG A 107 -6.03 -4.80 8.67
N MET A 108 -5.97 -5.92 7.96
CA MET A 108 -6.85 -7.06 8.20
C MET A 108 -6.13 -8.23 8.89
N MET A 109 -5.23 -8.94 8.20
CA MET A 109 -4.78 -10.25 8.65
C MET A 109 -3.86 -10.22 9.86
N LEU A 110 -2.84 -9.36 9.87
CA LEU A 110 -1.89 -9.28 10.98
C LEU A 110 -2.59 -8.83 12.29
N PRO A 111 -3.47 -7.81 12.29
CA PRO A 111 -4.27 -7.50 13.47
C PRO A 111 -5.15 -8.66 13.95
N ILE A 112 -5.83 -9.38 13.04
CA ILE A 112 -6.65 -10.56 13.38
C ILE A 112 -5.79 -11.63 14.06
N LEU A 113 -4.67 -12.00 13.46
CA LEU A 113 -3.70 -12.98 13.98
C LEU A 113 -3.22 -12.65 15.39
N LEU A 114 -2.91 -11.38 15.64
CA LEU A 114 -2.36 -10.93 16.91
C LEU A 114 -3.42 -10.63 17.98
N SER A 115 -4.68 -10.45 17.57
CA SER A 115 -5.75 -10.02 18.47
C SER A 115 -6.03 -11.00 19.61
N GLY A 116 -5.90 -12.31 19.36
CA GLY A 116 -6.09 -13.35 20.37
C GLY A 116 -5.08 -13.29 21.52
N THR A 117 -3.88 -12.75 21.27
CA THR A 117 -2.79 -12.68 22.26
C THR A 117 -2.67 -11.29 22.89
N PHE A 118 -2.79 -10.23 22.09
CA PHE A 118 -2.48 -8.86 22.52
C PHE A 118 -3.71 -7.96 22.71
N GLY A 119 -4.90 -8.44 22.33
CA GLY A 119 -6.10 -7.61 22.16
C GLY A 119 -6.04 -6.76 20.87
N MET A 120 -7.21 -6.41 20.36
CA MET A 120 -7.33 -5.77 19.03
C MET A 120 -6.60 -4.41 18.94
N ILE A 121 -6.70 -3.56 19.95
CA ILE A 121 -6.07 -2.22 19.93
C ILE A 121 -4.54 -2.35 19.83
N SER A 122 -3.93 -3.18 20.68
CA SER A 122 -2.49 -3.43 20.68
C SER A 122 -2.03 -4.06 19.37
N ALA A 123 -2.80 -5.00 18.83
CA ALA A 123 -2.53 -5.64 17.54
C ALA A 123 -2.51 -4.64 16.39
N VAL A 124 -3.48 -3.71 16.35
CA VAL A 124 -3.55 -2.63 15.36
C VAL A 124 -2.35 -1.67 15.49
N LEU A 125 -1.99 -1.26 16.71
CA LEU A 125 -0.85 -0.38 16.96
C LEU A 125 0.46 -1.04 16.50
N PHE A 126 0.68 -2.30 16.88
CA PHE A 126 1.86 -3.05 16.51
C PHE A 126 1.96 -3.26 14.99
N SER A 127 0.84 -3.64 14.34
CA SER A 127 0.79 -3.83 12.90
C SER A 127 1.15 -2.55 12.13
N ASN A 128 0.59 -1.40 12.55
CA ASN A 128 0.90 -0.11 11.93
C ASN A 128 2.35 0.33 12.18
N PHE A 129 2.91 0.02 13.36
CA PHE A 129 4.32 0.26 13.64
C PHE A 129 5.22 -0.55 12.69
N LEU A 130 4.92 -1.85 12.54
CA LEU A 130 5.65 -2.74 11.66
C LEU A 130 5.57 -2.28 10.20
N PHE A 131 4.38 -1.90 9.73
CA PHE A 131 4.15 -1.32 8.41
C PHE A 131 5.07 -0.11 8.16
N ALA A 132 5.08 0.86 9.08
CA ALA A 132 5.93 2.06 8.97
C ALA A 132 7.43 1.74 9.02
N TYR A 133 7.82 0.77 9.86
CA TYR A 133 9.19 0.30 9.97
C TYR A 133 9.67 -0.38 8.68
N ILE A 134 8.84 -1.22 8.06
CA ILE A 134 9.20 -1.87 6.78
C ILE A 134 9.42 -0.82 5.69
N HIS A 135 8.61 0.24 5.64
CA HIS A 135 8.83 1.36 4.71
C HIS A 135 10.15 2.11 4.99
N TYR A 136 10.51 2.25 6.26
CA TYR A 136 11.79 2.83 6.64
C TYR A 136 12.98 2.00 6.13
N VAL A 137 12.87 0.68 6.12
CA VAL A 137 13.94 -0.23 5.69
C VAL A 137 13.94 -0.42 4.18
N THR A 138 12.83 -0.91 3.63
CA THR A 138 12.70 -1.35 2.22
C THR A 138 12.72 -0.17 1.25
N LEU A 139 11.96 0.90 1.54
CA LEU A 139 11.88 2.10 0.70
C LEU A 139 12.80 3.24 1.13
N ARG A 140 13.52 3.07 2.25
CA ARG A 140 14.41 4.10 2.82
C ARG A 140 13.69 5.44 3.04
N TRP A 141 12.44 5.40 3.46
CA TRP A 141 11.70 6.62 3.75
C TRP A 141 12.38 7.42 4.88
N LYS A 142 12.18 8.74 4.85
CA LYS A 142 12.52 9.61 5.99
C LYS A 142 11.64 9.23 7.18
N PHE A 143 12.19 9.35 8.38
CA PHE A 143 11.49 9.02 9.62
C PHE A 143 10.12 9.72 9.71
N ILE A 144 10.05 11.01 9.39
CA ILE A 144 8.78 11.76 9.41
C ILE A 144 7.70 11.15 8.50
N ASN A 145 8.07 10.60 7.34
CA ASN A 145 7.11 9.96 6.43
C ASN A 145 6.63 8.63 7.00
N CYS A 146 7.48 7.91 7.74
CA CYS A 146 7.09 6.71 8.47
C CYS A 146 6.13 7.03 9.62
N VAL A 147 6.33 8.14 10.34
CA VAL A 147 5.37 8.63 11.36
C VAL A 147 4.03 8.96 10.73
N VAL A 148 4.02 9.67 9.59
CA VAL A 148 2.78 9.97 8.85
C VAL A 148 2.11 8.67 8.37
N ALA A 149 2.88 7.71 7.87
CA ALA A 149 2.37 6.40 7.43
C ALA A 149 1.77 5.59 8.59
N PHE A 150 2.38 5.66 9.77
CA PHE A 150 1.82 5.06 10.99
C PHE A 150 0.46 5.67 11.33
N ILE A 151 0.38 7.01 11.41
CA ILE A 151 -0.86 7.72 11.74
C ILE A 151 -1.93 7.49 10.68
N GLY A 152 -1.58 7.61 9.39
CA GLY A 152 -2.49 7.33 8.28
C GLY A 152 -3.00 5.88 8.31
N GLY A 153 -2.12 4.96 8.67
CA GLY A 153 -2.45 3.56 8.88
C GLY A 153 -3.46 3.32 10.01
N LEU A 154 -3.35 4.05 11.14
CA LEU A 154 -4.38 4.03 12.19
C LEU A 154 -5.71 4.58 11.69
N GLY A 155 -5.69 5.63 10.86
CA GLY A 155 -6.87 6.15 10.20
C GLY A 155 -7.54 5.12 9.29
N LEU A 156 -6.76 4.38 8.49
CA LEU A 156 -7.26 3.29 7.65
C LEU A 156 -7.79 2.12 8.50
N SER A 157 -7.13 1.77 9.61
CA SER A 157 -7.67 0.77 10.54
C SER A 157 -9.04 1.18 11.11
N ARG A 158 -9.23 2.46 11.44
CA ARG A 158 -10.54 2.98 11.85
C ARG A 158 -11.56 2.94 10.70
N LEU A 159 -11.13 3.26 9.49
CA LEU A 159 -11.97 3.19 8.29
C LEU A 159 -12.46 1.75 8.08
N LEU A 160 -11.59 0.75 8.19
CA LEU A 160 -11.96 -0.67 8.01
C LEU A 160 -13.09 -1.09 8.94
N VAL A 161 -12.98 -0.72 10.22
CA VAL A 161 -14.01 -1.03 11.22
C VAL A 161 -15.30 -0.26 10.95
N SER A 162 -15.22 0.94 10.37
CA SER A 162 -16.39 1.78 10.13
C SER A 162 -17.13 1.41 8.83
N THR A 163 -16.42 0.88 7.83
CA THR A 163 -17.00 0.49 6.55
C THR A 163 -17.21 -1.02 6.41
N GLU A 164 -16.51 -1.81 7.22
CA GLU A 164 -16.41 -3.26 7.11
C GLU A 164 -16.04 -3.72 5.68
N ASP A 165 -15.16 -2.94 5.02
CA ASP A 165 -14.88 -3.12 3.60
C ASP A 165 -13.40 -2.88 3.29
N VAL A 166 -12.67 -3.97 3.05
CA VAL A 166 -11.24 -3.90 2.71
C VAL A 166 -11.01 -3.37 1.28
N ALA A 167 -11.98 -3.51 0.37
CA ALA A 167 -11.83 -3.00 -1.00
C ALA A 167 -11.85 -1.47 -1.02
N ILE A 168 -12.69 -0.82 -0.20
CA ILE A 168 -12.62 0.64 0.00
C ILE A 168 -11.23 1.05 0.51
N LEU A 169 -10.67 0.32 1.48
CA LEU A 169 -9.33 0.61 1.99
C LEU A 169 -8.27 0.54 0.90
N VAL A 170 -8.29 -0.52 0.09
CA VAL A 170 -7.38 -0.68 -1.04
C VAL A 170 -7.50 0.49 -2.02
N LEU A 171 -8.72 0.91 -2.35
CA LEU A 171 -8.96 2.03 -3.28
C LEU A 171 -8.46 3.37 -2.70
N VAL A 172 -8.73 3.64 -1.42
CA VAL A 172 -8.25 4.83 -0.71
C VAL A 172 -6.73 4.83 -0.64
N HIS A 173 -6.13 3.70 -0.30
CA HIS A 173 -4.68 3.57 -0.24
C HIS A 173 -4.06 3.75 -1.63
N TYR A 174 -4.59 3.09 -2.66
CA TYR A 174 -4.14 3.24 -4.05
C TYR A 174 -4.14 4.71 -4.49
N PHE A 175 -5.21 5.45 -4.13
CA PHE A 175 -5.31 6.89 -4.34
C PHE A 175 -4.18 7.68 -3.69
N PHE A 176 -3.96 7.54 -2.39
CA PHE A 176 -2.91 8.28 -1.71
C PHE A 176 -1.50 7.85 -2.14
N THR A 177 -1.29 6.57 -2.42
CA THR A 177 -0.02 6.03 -2.88
C THR A 177 0.36 6.56 -4.26
N PHE A 178 -0.62 6.74 -5.17
CA PHE A 178 -0.40 7.49 -6.41
C PHE A 178 0.04 8.94 -6.14
N PHE A 179 -0.68 9.71 -5.32
CA PHE A 179 -0.29 11.11 -5.06
C PHE A 179 1.06 11.25 -4.35
N ASN A 180 1.41 10.28 -3.52
CA ASN A 180 2.69 10.22 -2.81
C ASN A 180 3.85 9.83 -3.72
N THR A 181 3.60 8.98 -4.72
CA THR A 181 4.60 8.51 -5.68
C THR A 181 4.02 8.41 -7.09
N PRO A 182 3.73 9.55 -7.75
CA PRO A 182 3.00 9.52 -9.00
C PRO A 182 3.83 8.93 -10.13
N LEU A 183 5.16 8.96 -10.06
CA LEU A 183 6.02 8.51 -11.15
C LEU A 183 6.94 7.37 -10.70
N PRO A 184 7.24 6.42 -11.62
CA PRO A 184 8.26 5.41 -11.38
C PRO A 184 9.62 6.09 -11.15
N PRO A 185 10.51 5.49 -10.36
CA PRO A 185 11.79 6.09 -9.97
C PRO A 185 12.61 6.68 -11.13
N GLU A 186 12.58 6.03 -12.30
CA GLU A 186 13.31 6.40 -13.52
C GLU A 186 12.72 7.61 -14.28
N ARG A 187 11.49 8.01 -13.97
CA ARG A 187 10.77 9.11 -14.64
C ARG A 187 10.55 10.32 -13.72
N ARG A 188 11.20 10.36 -12.55
CA ARG A 188 11.05 11.42 -11.53
C ARG A 188 11.86 12.69 -11.80
#